data_AF-A0A353Y5B8-F1
#
_entry.id   AF-A0A353Y5B8-F1
#
_cell.length_a   1.000
_cell.length_b   1.000
_cell.length_c   1.000
_cell.angle_alpha   90.00
_cell.angle_beta   90.00
_cell.angle_gamma   90.00
#
_symmetry.space_group_name_H-M   'P 1'
#
loop_
_entity.id
_entity.type
_entity.pdbx_description
1 polymer ?
#
loop_
_entity_poly.entity_id
_entity_poly.type
_entity_poly.pdbx_seq_one_letter_code
_entity_poly.pdbx_strand_id
1 'polypeptide(L)' 'DKSSMKFGSGGSSKSKAWRDIWGAGQGVGSIGKVTSAAEAVAQLEREYHEAQERMARITQPFGAR' A
#
# COMPACT_ATOMS: atom_id res chain seq x y z
N ASP A 1 12.32 -51.69 -13.83
CA ASP A 1 13.47 -50.79 -14.05
C ASP A 1 13.12 -49.43 -13.49
N LYS A 2 13.93 -48.92 -12.55
CA LYS A 2 13.66 -47.68 -11.78
C LYS A 2 14.72 -46.61 -12.13
N SER A 3 15.30 -46.69 -13.34
CA SER A 3 16.43 -45.86 -13.75
C SER A 3 16.03 -44.60 -14.54
N SER A 4 14.74 -44.43 -14.86
CA SER A 4 14.25 -43.33 -15.70
C SER A 4 13.85 -42.06 -14.93
N MET A 5 14.05 -42.00 -13.61
CA MET A 5 13.78 -40.77 -12.85
C MET A 5 14.92 -39.76 -13.01
N LYS A 6 14.76 -38.84 -13.96
CA LYS A 6 15.56 -37.62 -14.08
C LYS A 6 15.21 -36.67 -12.93
N PHE A 7 15.85 -36.85 -11.78
CA PHE A 7 15.93 -35.79 -10.76
C PHE A 7 16.85 -34.71 -11.31
N GLY A 8 16.27 -33.78 -12.05
CA GLY A 8 17.00 -32.67 -12.65
C GLY A 8 17.70 -31.83 -11.58
N SER A 9 19.00 -32.09 -11.39
CA SER A 9 19.94 -31.11 -10.84
C SER A 9 20.28 -30.09 -11.94
N GLY A 10 19.26 -29.34 -12.36
CA GLY A 10 19.41 -28.17 -13.21
C GLY A 10 19.46 -26.95 -12.30
N GLY A 11 20.67 -26.49 -11.98
CA GLY A 11 20.92 -25.42 -11.02
C GLY A 11 20.01 -24.21 -11.17
N SER A 12 19.47 -23.75 -10.04
CA SER A 12 19.21 -22.36 -9.64
C SER A 12 18.88 -21.27 -10.70
N SER A 13 18.23 -21.60 -11.82
CA SER A 13 17.94 -20.63 -12.89
C SER A 13 16.44 -20.43 -13.16
N LYS A 14 15.54 -21.12 -12.44
CA LYS A 14 14.15 -20.63 -12.38
C LYS A 14 14.16 -19.38 -11.52
N SER A 15 14.13 -18.21 -12.17
CA SER A 15 13.99 -16.92 -11.50
C SER A 15 12.84 -17.08 -10.50
N LYS A 16 13.15 -16.81 -9.23
CA LYS A 16 12.16 -16.88 -8.17
C LYS A 16 11.15 -15.77 -8.47
N ALA A 17 10.02 -16.10 -9.08
CA ALA A 17 9.02 -15.13 -9.55
C ALA A 17 8.57 -14.16 -8.45
N TRP A 18 8.59 -14.59 -7.18
CA TRP A 18 8.32 -13.73 -6.03
C TRP A 18 9.32 -12.58 -5.82
N ARG A 19 10.52 -12.67 -6.41
CA ARG A 19 11.50 -11.56 -6.40
C ARG A 19 11.09 -10.43 -7.32
N ASP A 20 10.36 -10.76 -8.39
CA ASP A 20 10.09 -9.84 -9.49
C ASP A 20 8.64 -9.32 -9.45
N ILE A 21 7.76 -9.95 -8.65
CA ILE A 21 6.36 -9.56 -8.45
C ILE A 21 6.21 -8.83 -7.11
N TRP A 22 5.73 -7.60 -7.17
CA TRP A 22 5.46 -6.76 -6.00
C TRP A 22 3.95 -6.58 -5.81
N GLY A 23 3.48 -6.71 -4.57
CA GLY A 23 2.08 -6.45 -4.22
C GLY A 23 1.88 -5.03 -3.70
N ALA A 24 0.90 -4.31 -4.23
CA ALA A 24 0.47 -3.01 -3.73
C ALA A 24 -1.04 -2.87 -3.87
N GLY A 25 -1.66 -2.14 -2.93
CA GLY A 25 -3.10 -1.83 -2.99
C GLY A 25 -3.42 -0.71 -3.98
N GLN A 26 -4.71 -0.48 -4.24
CA GLN A 26 -5.19 0.56 -5.17
C GLN A 26 -4.69 1.98 -4.80
N GLY A 27 -4.40 2.21 -3.51
CA GLY A 27 -3.88 3.49 -3.02
C GLY A 27 -2.41 3.79 -3.36
N VAL A 28 -1.66 2.88 -3.99
CA VAL A 28 -0.23 3.13 -4.27
C VAL A 28 0.00 4.31 -5.21
N GLY A 29 -0.94 4.56 -6.13
CA GLY A 29 -0.86 5.66 -7.09
C GLY A 29 -0.96 7.06 -6.45
N SER A 30 -1.48 7.18 -5.22
CA SER A 30 -1.53 8.46 -4.52
C SER A 30 -0.24 8.79 -3.75
N ILE A 31 0.70 7.83 -3.64
CA ILE A 31 1.97 8.03 -2.93
C ILE A 31 2.95 8.75 -3.85
N GLY A 32 3.13 10.06 -3.63
CA GLY A 32 4.06 10.90 -4.39
C GLY A 32 5.45 11.11 -3.77
N LYS A 33 5.67 10.64 -2.53
CA LYS A 33 6.91 10.92 -1.78
C LYS A 33 7.26 9.76 -0.85
N VAL A 34 8.56 9.47 -0.75
CA VAL A 34 9.13 8.62 0.31
C VAL A 34 9.41 9.48 1.54
N THR A 35 8.89 9.07 2.69
CA THR A 35 8.97 9.83 3.95
C THR A 35 9.11 8.85 5.12
N SER A 36 9.42 9.33 6.31
CA SER A 36 9.45 8.46 7.49
C SER A 36 8.05 8.00 7.88
N ALA A 37 7.94 6.84 8.54
CA ALA A 37 6.64 6.37 9.04
C ALA A 37 5.99 7.40 9.98
N ALA A 38 6.78 8.09 10.81
CA ALA A 38 6.30 9.12 11.73
C ALA A 38 5.66 10.30 10.98
N GLU A 39 6.30 10.79 9.91
CA GLU A 39 5.74 11.88 9.09
C GLU A 39 4.46 11.46 8.38
N ALA A 40 4.41 10.24 7.85
CA ALA A 40 3.22 9.72 7.18
C ALA A 40 2.03 9.63 8.15
N VAL A 41 2.25 9.10 9.36
CA VAL A 41 1.21 9.03 10.40
C VAL A 41 0.76 10.42 10.82
N ALA A 42 1.70 11.34 11.08
CA ALA A 42 1.37 12.70 11.47
C ALA A 42 0.59 13.45 10.37
N GLN A 43 0.88 13.18 9.09
CA GLN A 43 0.10 13.72 7.97
C GLN A 43 -1.32 13.20 7.97
N LEU A 44 -1.52 11.88 8.10
CA LEU A 44 -2.85 11.27 8.14
C LEU A 44 -3.70 11.81 9.30
N GLU A 45 -3.09 12.00 10.48
CA GLU A 45 -3.77 12.56 11.65
C GLU A 45 -4.27 13.99 11.38
N ARG A 46 -3.40 14.86 10.83
CA ARG A 46 -3.79 16.24 10.48
C ARG A 46 -4.91 16.26 9.45
N GLU A 47 -4.77 15.51 8.37
CA GLU A 47 -5.78 15.45 7.29
C GLU A 47 -7.13 14.93 7.79
N TYR A 48 -7.12 13.98 8.73
CA TYR A 48 -8.33 13.49 9.37
C TYR A 48 -9.05 14.58 10.16
N HIS A 49 -8.33 15.33 11.00
CA HIS A 49 -8.90 16.43 11.78
C HIS A 49 -9.46 17.54 10.87
N GLU A 50 -8.71 17.94 9.84
CA GLU A 50 -9.19 18.90 8.83
C GLU A 50 -10.47 18.42 8.14
N ALA A 51 -10.56 17.12 7.84
CA ALA A 51 -11.75 16.53 7.25
C ALA A 51 -12.95 16.56 8.22
N GLN A 52 -12.73 16.29 9.51
CA GLN A 52 -13.77 16.39 10.53
C GLN A 52 -14.29 17.83 10.66
N GLU A 53 -13.40 18.82 10.73
CA GLU A 53 -13.79 20.24 10.81
C GLU A 53 -14.57 20.68 9.58
N ARG A 54 -14.12 20.25 8.39
CA ARG A 54 -14.83 20.52 7.13
C ARG A 54 -16.21 19.87 7.14
N MET A 55 -16.34 18.62 7.59
CA MET A 55 -17.63 17.95 7.74
C MET A 55 -18.56 18.73 8.67
N ALA A 56 -18.09 19.08 9.88
CA ALA A 56 -18.86 19.85 10.85
C ALA A 56 -19.32 21.21 10.30
N ARG A 57 -18.51 21.84 9.44
CA ARG A 57 -18.85 23.11 8.79
C ARG A 57 -19.94 22.96 7.74
N ILE A 58 -19.89 21.91 6.91
CA ILE A 58 -20.87 21.72 5.84
C ILE A 58 -22.20 21.13 6.35
N THR A 59 -22.19 20.47 7.50
CA THR A 59 -23.40 19.91 8.12
C THR A 59 -24.09 20.88 9.08
N GLN A 60 -23.61 22.13 9.20
CA GLN A 60 -24.29 23.16 9.99
C GLN A 60 -25.73 23.34 9.47
N PRO A 61 -26.75 23.28 10.35
CA PRO A 61 -28.12 23.48 9.94
C PRO A 61 -28.31 24.88 9.35
N PHE A 62 -29.07 24.96 8.26
CA PHE A 62 -29.39 26.22 7.60
C PHE A 62 -30.10 27.15 8.60
N GLY A 63 -29.46 28.29 8.93
CA GLY A 63 -30.01 29.30 9.85
C GLY A 63 -29.29 29.47 11.18
N ALA A 64 -28.22 28.73 11.47
CA ALA A 64 -27.43 28.88 12.71
C ALA A 64 -26.38 30.02 12.68
N ARG A 65 -26.65 31.13 11.98
CA ARG A 65 -25.79 32.33 11.98
C ARG A 65 -26.48 33.50 12.66
#